data_AF-A0A1N6EHN4-F1
#
_entry.id   AF-A0A1N6EHN4-F1
#
_cell.length_a   1.000
_cell.length_b   1.000
_cell.length_c   1.000
_cell.angle_alpha   90.00
_cell.angle_beta   90.00
_cell.angle_gamma   90.00
#
_symmetry.space_group_name_H-M   'P 1'
#
loop_
_entity.id
_entity.type
_entity.pdbx_description
1 polymer ?
#
loop_
_entity_poly.entity_id
_entity_poly.type
_entity_poly.pdbx_seq_one_letter_code
_entity_poly.pdbx_strand_id
1 'polypeptide(L)'
;MPRPLILLGSLLVVGLTVGLEAAAESSAEAKAQGQGICPTDSSRAIARKILDDSLPQAEREALVAQHPETSAELIVAMVEDLTPGTDEEYRRIPWIWRVAIAGGRRNDVKELAQLLDASLPAPSARLDDWRAVVIGGGLINGVSLEDVWPAVRFEQVLAGRPDLMPRWREAIKLASVMADDDKIKTGTRYDALRMLGVEPWDRSGAQLFRYLVKGVHPELQQGGVSGLADVPTPCAGPALLSGMNHYSPHVQNFALDALLRDEGRVSALLDAVAEGRLAKSKLGAKRIATLVNYPQEDLKRRAVELLGTEK
;
A
#
# COMPACT_ATOMS: atom_id res chain seq x y z
N MET A 1 9.03 -69.70 48.54
CA MET A 1 8.09 -69.07 47.58
C MET A 1 8.74 -69.07 46.20
N PRO A 2 8.13 -69.68 45.19
CA PRO A 2 8.78 -69.95 43.91
C PRO A 2 8.53 -68.85 42.85
N ARG A 3 9.56 -68.56 42.04
CA ARG A 3 9.42 -68.18 40.61
C ARG A 3 9.08 -69.48 39.83
N PRO A 4 8.47 -69.51 38.63
CA PRO A 4 8.60 -68.54 37.51
C PRO A 4 7.33 -68.37 36.60
N LEU A 5 7.37 -67.52 35.57
CA LEU A 5 7.23 -67.93 34.15
C LEU A 5 7.31 -66.74 33.18
N ILE A 6 7.98 -67.00 32.07
CA ILE A 6 8.18 -66.18 30.87
C ILE A 6 6.94 -66.32 29.97
N LEU A 7 6.50 -65.23 29.33
CA LEU A 7 5.78 -65.34 28.04
C LEU A 7 6.25 -64.23 27.09
N LEU A 8 6.86 -64.67 25.98
CA LEU A 8 7.05 -63.91 24.76
C LEU A 8 5.66 -63.54 24.18
N GLY A 9 5.50 -62.29 23.76
CA GLY A 9 4.35 -61.81 23.01
C GLY A 9 4.80 -60.88 21.88
N SER A 10 4.40 -61.23 20.68
CA SER A 10 4.91 -60.83 19.37
C SER A 10 4.69 -59.36 18.98
N LEU A 11 5.54 -58.90 18.04
CA LEU A 11 5.34 -57.73 17.20
C LEU A 11 3.92 -57.66 16.59
N LEU A 12 3.35 -56.45 16.56
CA LEU A 12 2.50 -56.01 15.45
C LEU A 12 2.80 -54.52 15.17
N VAL A 13 3.57 -54.27 14.10
CA VAL A 13 3.70 -52.96 13.47
C VAL A 13 2.54 -52.86 12.47
N VAL A 14 1.57 -51.98 12.72
CA VAL A 14 0.49 -51.68 11.78
C VAL A 14 0.35 -50.17 11.68
N GLY A 15 0.44 -49.66 10.44
CA GLY A 15 -0.19 -48.40 10.03
C GLY A 15 0.69 -47.16 10.00
N LEU A 16 1.64 -47.09 9.06
CA LEU A 16 2.33 -45.86 8.69
C LEU A 16 2.37 -45.73 7.17
N THR A 17 1.19 -45.60 6.55
CA THR A 17 1.08 -45.40 5.08
C THR A 17 0.05 -44.34 4.65
N VAL A 18 -0.67 -43.68 5.56
CA VAL A 18 -1.68 -42.65 5.19
C VAL A 18 -1.09 -41.23 5.07
N GLY A 19 0.22 -41.06 5.31
CA GLY A 19 0.85 -39.72 5.36
C GLY A 19 1.58 -39.24 4.10
N LEU A 20 1.80 -40.11 3.09
CA LEU A 20 2.64 -39.73 1.94
C LEU A 20 1.85 -39.10 0.78
N GLU A 21 0.60 -39.49 0.55
CA GLU A 21 -0.21 -38.93 -0.55
C GLU A 21 -0.70 -37.51 -0.25
N ALA A 22 -1.16 -37.23 0.99
CA ALA A 22 -1.58 -35.88 1.39
C ALA A 22 -0.43 -34.86 1.39
N ALA A 23 0.80 -35.30 1.68
CA ALA A 23 1.99 -34.44 1.62
C ALA A 23 2.43 -34.15 0.17
N ALA A 24 2.20 -35.08 -0.76
CA ALA A 24 2.52 -34.91 -2.17
C ALA A 24 1.51 -34.00 -2.90
N GLU A 25 0.21 -34.10 -2.60
CA GLU A 25 -0.83 -33.20 -3.12
C GLU A 25 -0.65 -31.76 -2.60
N SER A 26 -0.39 -31.61 -1.29
CA SER A 26 -0.05 -30.31 -0.68
C SER A 26 1.22 -29.69 -1.28
N SER A 27 2.22 -30.50 -1.62
CA SER A 27 3.46 -30.03 -2.27
C SER A 27 3.28 -29.68 -3.75
N ALA A 28 2.30 -30.26 -4.44
CA ALA A 28 1.99 -29.96 -5.84
C ALA A 28 1.14 -28.68 -5.96
N GLU A 29 0.17 -28.48 -5.07
CA GLU A 29 -0.59 -27.23 -4.96
C GLU A 29 0.29 -26.06 -4.49
N ALA A 30 1.21 -26.29 -3.56
CA ALA A 30 2.19 -25.28 -3.14
C ALA A 30 3.21 -24.93 -4.25
N LYS A 31 3.55 -25.87 -5.14
CA LYS A 31 4.40 -25.59 -6.32
C LYS A 31 3.66 -24.87 -7.44
N ALA A 32 2.35 -25.06 -7.58
CA ALA A 32 1.54 -24.31 -8.54
C ALA A 32 1.36 -22.83 -8.14
N GLN A 33 1.43 -22.52 -6.85
CA GLN A 33 1.26 -21.16 -6.31
C GLN A 33 2.46 -20.22 -6.50
N GLY A 34 3.61 -20.75 -6.96
CA GLY A 34 4.83 -19.98 -7.24
C GLY A 34 5.11 -19.75 -8.73
N GLN A 35 4.16 -20.04 -9.63
CA GLN A 35 4.32 -19.74 -11.05
C GLN A 35 4.09 -18.25 -11.28
N GLY A 36 5.18 -17.51 -11.51
CA GLY A 36 5.14 -16.11 -11.89
C GLY A 36 4.19 -15.90 -13.07
N ILE A 37 3.47 -14.77 -13.06
CA ILE A 37 2.47 -14.44 -14.06
C ILE A 37 3.15 -14.26 -15.41
N CYS A 38 2.75 -15.04 -16.39
CA CYS A 38 3.16 -14.85 -17.77
C CYS A 38 2.04 -14.10 -18.52
N PRO A 39 2.32 -12.95 -19.13
CA PRO A 39 1.30 -12.20 -19.84
C PRO A 39 0.83 -12.96 -21.08
N THR A 40 -0.48 -12.96 -21.33
CA THR A 40 -1.05 -13.50 -22.58
C THR A 40 -0.68 -12.62 -23.78
N ASP A 41 -0.80 -13.16 -24.99
CA ASP A 41 -0.59 -12.37 -26.22
C ASP A 41 -1.57 -11.20 -26.33
N SER A 42 -2.78 -11.35 -25.77
CA SER A 42 -3.76 -10.27 -25.67
C SER A 42 -3.26 -9.16 -24.75
N SER A 43 -2.80 -9.49 -23.54
CA SER A 43 -2.24 -8.53 -22.58
C SER A 43 -1.00 -7.83 -23.14
N ARG A 44 -0.12 -8.54 -23.86
CA ARG A 44 1.01 -7.91 -24.58
C ARG A 44 0.55 -6.93 -25.65
N ALA A 45 -0.46 -7.29 -26.44
CA ALA A 45 -1.00 -6.40 -27.48
C ALA A 45 -1.63 -5.13 -26.87
N ILE A 46 -2.35 -5.27 -25.76
CA ILE A 46 -2.93 -4.13 -25.02
C ILE A 46 -1.84 -3.26 -24.42
N ALA A 47 -0.84 -3.84 -23.74
CA ALA A 47 0.28 -3.12 -23.16
C ALA A 47 1.03 -2.29 -24.21
N ARG A 48 1.28 -2.85 -25.41
CA ARG A 48 1.89 -2.11 -26.53
C ARG A 48 1.08 -0.90 -26.94
N LYS A 49 -0.25 -1.02 -27.04
CA LYS A 49 -1.14 0.11 -27.33
C LYS A 49 -1.13 1.15 -26.21
N ILE A 50 -1.19 0.73 -24.95
CA ILE A 50 -1.09 1.64 -23.80
C ILE A 50 0.24 2.41 -23.83
N LEU A 51 1.33 1.81 -24.30
CA LEU A 51 2.65 2.44 -24.38
C LEU A 51 2.92 3.19 -25.69
N ASP A 52 1.98 3.19 -26.64
CA ASP A 52 2.10 3.88 -27.91
C ASP A 52 1.75 5.36 -27.76
N ASP A 53 2.75 6.23 -27.90
CA ASP A 53 2.58 7.68 -27.76
C ASP A 53 1.91 8.34 -28.97
N SER A 54 1.71 7.60 -30.07
CA SER A 54 0.92 8.08 -31.20
C SER A 54 -0.59 8.00 -30.94
N LEU A 55 -1.01 7.18 -29.98
CA LEU A 55 -2.43 7.09 -29.59
C LEU A 55 -2.83 8.24 -28.67
N PRO A 56 -4.05 8.80 -28.82
CA PRO A 56 -4.58 9.80 -27.90
C PRO A 56 -4.59 9.30 -26.45
N GLN A 57 -4.27 10.19 -25.50
CA GLN A 57 -4.25 9.86 -24.08
C GLN A 57 -5.57 9.22 -23.61
N ALA A 58 -6.72 9.76 -24.06
CA ALA A 58 -8.03 9.24 -23.69
C ALA A 58 -8.26 7.79 -24.16
N GLU A 59 -7.72 7.40 -25.32
CA GLU A 59 -7.82 6.02 -25.82
C GLU A 59 -6.98 5.07 -24.97
N ARG A 60 -5.75 5.48 -24.62
CA ARG A 60 -4.85 4.72 -23.74
C ARG A 60 -5.46 4.55 -22.34
N GLU A 61 -6.08 5.60 -21.79
CA GLU A 61 -6.81 5.54 -20.52
C GLU A 61 -8.04 4.63 -20.60
N ALA A 62 -8.78 4.65 -21.72
CA ALA A 62 -9.89 3.74 -21.94
C ALA A 62 -9.45 2.27 -21.97
N LEU A 63 -8.29 1.96 -22.57
CA LEU A 63 -7.73 0.61 -22.54
C LEU A 63 -7.45 0.14 -21.10
N VAL A 64 -6.87 0.98 -20.25
CA VAL A 64 -6.68 0.65 -18.83
C VAL A 64 -8.02 0.38 -18.14
N ALA A 65 -9.02 1.24 -18.37
CA ALA A 65 -10.34 1.12 -17.75
C ALA A 65 -11.16 -0.10 -18.23
N GLN A 66 -10.91 -0.58 -19.45
CA GLN A 66 -11.61 -1.73 -20.05
C GLN A 66 -11.02 -3.09 -19.64
N HIS A 67 -9.80 -3.11 -19.11
CA HIS A 67 -9.10 -4.33 -18.75
C HIS A 67 -8.69 -4.40 -17.26
N PRO A 68 -9.58 -4.00 -16.32
CA PRO A 68 -9.19 -3.77 -14.95
C PRO A 68 -8.80 -5.06 -14.21
N GLU A 69 -9.18 -6.24 -14.69
CA GLU A 69 -8.84 -7.56 -14.12
C GLU A 69 -7.51 -8.15 -14.60
N THR A 70 -6.88 -7.52 -15.59
CA THR A 70 -5.61 -8.00 -16.17
C THR A 70 -4.42 -7.14 -15.76
N SER A 71 -4.59 -6.30 -14.74
CA SER A 71 -3.58 -5.31 -14.31
C SER A 71 -2.20 -5.95 -14.07
N ALA A 72 -2.15 -7.13 -13.46
CA ALA A 72 -0.89 -7.83 -13.22
C ALA A 72 -0.20 -8.29 -14.53
N GLU A 73 -0.96 -8.88 -15.45
CA GLU A 73 -0.43 -9.27 -16.76
C GLU A 73 0.03 -8.06 -17.58
N LEU A 74 -0.75 -6.97 -17.55
CA LEU A 74 -0.40 -5.72 -18.22
C LEU A 74 0.90 -5.15 -17.67
N ILE A 75 1.09 -5.09 -16.35
CA ILE A 75 2.34 -4.62 -15.76
C ILE A 75 3.52 -5.48 -16.20
N VAL A 76 3.42 -6.82 -16.14
CA VAL A 76 4.50 -7.70 -16.59
C VAL A 76 4.82 -7.46 -18.07
N ALA A 77 3.80 -7.34 -18.93
CA ALA A 77 3.98 -7.05 -20.35
C ALA A 77 4.62 -5.67 -20.60
N MET A 78 4.26 -4.66 -19.81
CA MET A 78 4.79 -3.30 -19.94
C MET A 78 6.25 -3.16 -19.50
N VAL A 79 6.79 -4.15 -18.78
CA VAL A 79 8.19 -4.13 -18.30
C VAL A 79 9.06 -5.26 -18.87
N GLU A 80 8.53 -6.09 -19.78
CA GLU A 80 9.21 -7.29 -20.32
C GLU A 80 10.57 -6.96 -20.98
N ASP A 81 10.64 -5.84 -21.71
CA ASP A 81 11.84 -5.32 -22.39
C ASP A 81 12.43 -4.07 -21.69
N LEU A 82 11.94 -3.74 -20.50
CA LEU A 82 12.34 -2.52 -19.83
C LEU A 82 13.68 -2.67 -19.10
N THR A 83 14.61 -1.74 -19.39
CA THR A 83 15.84 -1.60 -18.61
C THR A 83 15.67 -0.52 -17.54
N PRO A 84 15.81 -0.84 -16.24
CA PRO A 84 15.71 0.15 -15.17
C PRO A 84 16.77 1.26 -15.25
N GLY A 85 16.44 2.44 -14.75
CA GLY A 85 17.26 3.65 -14.73
C GLY A 85 17.35 4.38 -16.07
N THR A 86 16.58 3.98 -17.09
CA THR A 86 16.61 4.57 -18.43
C THR A 86 15.48 5.58 -18.65
N ASP A 87 15.62 6.48 -19.63
CA ASP A 87 14.54 7.40 -20.01
C ASP A 87 13.26 6.66 -20.40
N GLU A 88 13.39 5.45 -20.95
CA GLU A 88 12.26 4.59 -21.29
C GLU A 88 11.48 4.14 -20.04
N GLU A 89 12.14 3.85 -18.93
CA GLU A 89 11.45 3.57 -17.66
C GLU A 89 10.55 4.74 -17.27
N TYR A 90 11.11 5.95 -17.30
CA TYR A 90 10.38 7.16 -16.92
C TYR A 90 9.28 7.54 -17.91
N ARG A 91 9.42 7.18 -19.18
CA ARG A 91 8.34 7.29 -20.17
C ARG A 91 7.18 6.34 -19.85
N ARG A 92 7.47 5.12 -19.39
CA ARG A 92 6.46 4.08 -19.08
C ARG A 92 5.80 4.27 -17.70
N ILE A 93 6.51 4.81 -16.71
CA ILE A 93 6.06 4.96 -15.31
C ILE A 93 4.63 5.54 -15.19
N PRO A 94 4.24 6.64 -15.87
CA PRO A 94 2.90 7.20 -15.72
C PRO A 94 1.78 6.23 -16.14
N TRP A 95 2.06 5.32 -17.07
CA TRP A 95 1.10 4.31 -17.54
C TRP A 95 1.12 3.07 -16.66
N ILE A 96 2.32 2.63 -16.23
CA ILE A 96 2.47 1.57 -15.24
C ILE A 96 1.70 1.94 -13.96
N TRP A 97 1.83 3.18 -13.51
CA TRP A 97 1.08 3.70 -12.36
C TRP A 97 -0.44 3.64 -12.56
N ARG A 98 -0.96 4.07 -13.73
CA ARG A 98 -2.39 4.03 -14.04
C ARG A 98 -2.96 2.61 -13.99
N VAL A 99 -2.23 1.63 -14.53
CA VAL A 99 -2.61 0.22 -14.44
C VAL A 99 -2.55 -0.27 -13.00
N ALA A 100 -1.46 0.03 -12.28
CA ALA A 100 -1.28 -0.40 -10.89
C ALA A 100 -2.34 0.17 -9.95
N ILE A 101 -2.71 1.45 -10.08
CA ILE A 101 -3.73 2.05 -9.22
C ILE A 101 -5.14 1.54 -9.55
N ALA A 102 -5.43 1.20 -10.80
CA ALA A 102 -6.69 0.54 -11.16
C ALA A 102 -6.83 -0.83 -10.48
N GLY A 103 -5.76 -1.64 -10.50
CA GLY A 103 -5.70 -2.90 -9.75
C GLY A 103 -5.78 -2.70 -8.23
N GLY A 104 -5.02 -1.73 -7.70
CA GLY A 104 -5.02 -1.41 -6.26
C GLY A 104 -6.40 -1.04 -5.72
N ARG A 105 -7.14 -0.20 -6.45
CA ARG A 105 -8.51 0.23 -6.09
C ARG A 105 -9.55 -0.87 -6.19
N ARG A 106 -9.31 -1.93 -6.96
CA ARG A 106 -10.19 -3.11 -6.93
C ARG A 106 -10.08 -3.87 -5.61
N ASN A 107 -8.93 -3.76 -4.95
CA ASN A 107 -8.68 -4.34 -3.64
C ASN A 107 -8.99 -5.86 -3.57
N ASP A 108 -8.84 -6.55 -4.70
CA ASP A 108 -9.01 -8.00 -4.79
C ASP A 108 -7.75 -8.71 -4.29
N VAL A 109 -7.92 -9.65 -3.36
CA VAL A 109 -6.79 -10.29 -2.66
C VAL A 109 -5.89 -11.07 -3.62
N LYS A 110 -6.48 -11.77 -4.60
CA LYS A 110 -5.73 -12.58 -5.56
C LYS A 110 -4.97 -11.69 -6.54
N GLU A 111 -5.62 -10.65 -7.04
CA GLU A 111 -5.00 -9.68 -7.95
C GLU A 111 -3.89 -8.87 -7.27
N LEU A 112 -4.08 -8.45 -6.01
CA LEU A 112 -3.03 -7.78 -5.23
C LEU A 112 -1.82 -8.68 -5.03
N ALA A 113 -2.02 -9.97 -4.70
CA ALA A 113 -0.93 -10.94 -4.59
C ALA A 113 -0.16 -11.10 -5.92
N GLN A 114 -0.90 -11.13 -7.02
CA GLN A 114 -0.36 -11.21 -8.37
C GLN A 114 0.47 -9.96 -8.74
N LEU A 115 -0.04 -8.78 -8.45
CA LEU A 115 0.65 -7.51 -8.65
C LEU A 115 1.91 -7.38 -7.78
N LEU A 116 1.86 -7.87 -6.54
CA LEU A 116 3.04 -7.96 -5.68
C LEU A 116 4.09 -8.90 -6.25
N ASP A 117 3.71 -10.07 -6.71
CA ASP A 117 4.67 -11.02 -7.27
C ASP A 117 5.41 -10.44 -8.49
N ALA A 118 4.67 -9.74 -9.36
CA ALA A 118 5.19 -9.05 -10.53
C ALA A 118 6.13 -7.87 -10.18
N SER A 119 5.88 -7.15 -9.09
CA SER A 119 6.56 -5.89 -8.77
C SER A 119 7.60 -5.99 -7.66
N LEU A 120 7.57 -7.03 -6.83
CA LEU A 120 8.55 -7.18 -5.76
C LEU A 120 9.93 -7.48 -6.35
N PRO A 121 11.01 -6.88 -5.82
CA PRO A 121 12.36 -7.20 -6.26
C PRO A 121 12.66 -8.69 -6.02
N ALA A 122 13.50 -9.26 -6.89
CA ALA A 122 14.11 -10.55 -6.62
C ALA A 122 15.02 -10.45 -5.38
N PRO A 123 15.35 -11.57 -4.71
CA PRO A 123 16.29 -11.56 -3.60
C PRO A 123 17.59 -10.84 -3.97
N SER A 124 18.02 -9.91 -3.11
CA SER A 124 19.22 -9.07 -3.30
C SER A 124 19.19 -8.11 -4.50
N ALA A 125 18.09 -8.04 -5.26
CA ALA A 125 17.92 -7.02 -6.27
C ALA A 125 17.56 -5.67 -5.64
N ARG A 126 17.86 -4.60 -6.36
CA ARG A 126 17.44 -3.24 -6.00
C ARG A 126 15.94 -3.05 -6.22
N LEU A 127 15.36 -2.12 -5.47
CA LEU A 127 14.04 -1.59 -5.75
C LEU A 127 14.21 -0.59 -6.89
N ASP A 128 13.77 -0.96 -8.10
CA ASP A 128 13.78 -0.05 -9.26
C ASP A 128 12.61 0.94 -9.15
N ASP A 129 12.74 2.09 -9.82
CA ASP A 129 11.77 3.19 -9.71
C ASP A 129 10.35 2.75 -10.10
N TRP A 130 10.19 2.01 -11.20
CA TRP A 130 8.87 1.51 -11.60
C TRP A 130 8.24 0.58 -10.55
N ARG A 131 9.04 -0.16 -9.78
CA ARG A 131 8.53 -1.05 -8.72
C ARG A 131 7.98 -0.26 -7.54
N ALA A 132 8.70 0.79 -7.13
CA ALA A 132 8.21 1.69 -6.08
C ALA A 132 6.90 2.36 -6.49
N VAL A 133 6.80 2.79 -7.76
CA VAL A 133 5.57 3.35 -8.35
C VAL A 133 4.42 2.34 -8.30
N VAL A 134 4.64 1.08 -8.70
CA VAL A 134 3.60 0.04 -8.63
C VAL A 134 3.17 -0.16 -7.19
N ILE A 135 4.11 -0.43 -6.27
CA ILE A 135 3.78 -0.83 -4.90
C ILE A 135 3.21 0.34 -4.09
N GLY A 136 3.95 1.45 -3.99
CA GLY A 136 3.57 2.62 -3.20
C GLY A 136 2.46 3.44 -3.86
N GLY A 137 2.70 3.87 -5.10
CA GLY A 137 1.81 4.77 -5.84
C GLY A 137 0.56 4.10 -6.40
N GLY A 138 0.65 2.81 -6.72
CA GLY A 138 -0.43 2.01 -7.28
C GLY A 138 -1.18 1.20 -6.23
N LEU A 139 -0.53 0.19 -5.63
CA LEU A 139 -1.21 -0.79 -4.79
C LEU A 139 -1.58 -0.24 -3.42
N ILE A 140 -0.62 0.31 -2.67
CA ILE A 140 -0.86 0.86 -1.32
C ILE A 140 -1.83 2.03 -1.42
N ASN A 141 -1.54 3.00 -2.29
CA ASN A 141 -2.43 4.13 -2.52
C ASN A 141 -3.83 3.67 -2.98
N GLY A 142 -3.92 2.73 -3.91
CA GLY A 142 -5.20 2.20 -4.40
C GLY A 142 -6.04 1.61 -3.27
N VAL A 143 -5.43 0.83 -2.38
CA VAL A 143 -6.11 0.30 -1.18
C VAL A 143 -6.54 1.42 -0.22
N SER A 144 -5.68 2.42 0.01
CA SER A 144 -6.00 3.57 0.86
C SER A 144 -7.20 4.37 0.35
N LEU A 145 -7.35 4.50 -0.98
CA LEU A 145 -8.45 5.22 -1.63
C LEU A 145 -9.81 4.54 -1.46
N GLU A 146 -9.82 3.24 -1.15
CA GLU A 146 -11.03 2.47 -0.83
C GLU A 146 -11.30 2.42 0.69
N ASP A 147 -10.73 3.38 1.44
CA ASP A 147 -10.90 3.54 2.90
C ASP A 147 -10.47 2.30 3.71
N VAL A 148 -9.50 1.54 3.18
CA VAL A 148 -8.92 0.37 3.85
C VAL A 148 -7.52 0.69 4.35
N TRP A 149 -7.17 0.21 5.55
CA TRP A 149 -5.81 0.26 6.09
C TRP A 149 -4.87 -0.64 5.31
N PRO A 150 -3.86 -0.10 4.60
CA PRO A 150 -3.01 -0.91 3.73
C PRO A 150 -2.25 -2.01 4.48
N ALA A 151 -1.71 -1.71 5.67
CA ALA A 151 -0.99 -2.71 6.48
C ALA A 151 -1.83 -3.98 6.72
N VAL A 152 -3.09 -3.80 7.14
CA VAL A 152 -4.04 -4.90 7.40
C VAL A 152 -4.36 -5.66 6.11
N ARG A 153 -4.58 -4.94 5.01
CA ARG A 153 -4.89 -5.57 3.72
C ARG A 153 -3.72 -6.39 3.19
N PHE A 154 -2.50 -5.86 3.22
CA PHE A 154 -1.34 -6.59 2.72
C PHE A 154 -0.94 -7.76 3.63
N GLU A 155 -1.22 -7.69 4.94
CA GLU A 155 -1.13 -8.88 5.80
C GLU A 155 -2.04 -10.01 5.32
N GLN A 156 -3.30 -9.70 4.97
CA GLN A 156 -4.25 -10.68 4.42
C GLN A 156 -3.79 -11.25 3.07
N VAL A 157 -3.30 -10.39 2.18
CA VAL A 157 -2.75 -10.80 0.87
C VAL A 157 -1.56 -11.74 1.03
N LEU A 158 -0.63 -11.40 1.92
CA LEU A 158 0.61 -12.15 2.13
C LEU A 158 0.40 -13.44 2.95
N ALA A 159 -0.67 -13.53 3.75
CA ALA A 159 -1.01 -14.77 4.47
C ALA A 159 -1.22 -15.96 3.53
N GLY A 160 -1.76 -15.72 2.32
CA GLY A 160 -1.92 -16.73 1.27
C GLY A 160 -0.69 -16.93 0.37
N ARG A 161 0.37 -16.13 0.56
CA ARG A 161 1.59 -16.10 -0.27
C ARG A 161 2.85 -15.96 0.59
N PRO A 162 3.18 -16.99 1.40
CA PRO A 162 4.36 -16.95 2.28
C PRO A 162 5.68 -16.79 1.52
N ASP A 163 5.72 -17.16 0.23
CA ASP A 163 6.84 -16.95 -0.68
C ASP A 163 7.12 -15.48 -0.98
N LEU A 164 6.08 -14.62 -0.95
CA LEU A 164 6.22 -13.18 -1.19
C LEU A 164 6.64 -12.40 0.06
N MET A 165 6.38 -12.93 1.26
CA MET A 165 6.62 -12.23 2.53
C MET A 165 8.07 -11.75 2.71
N PRO A 166 9.13 -12.55 2.43
CA PRO A 166 10.50 -12.07 2.54
C PRO A 166 10.82 -10.95 1.55
N ARG A 167 10.33 -11.07 0.31
CA ARG A 167 10.51 -10.05 -0.75
C ARG A 167 9.79 -8.75 -0.39
N TRP A 168 8.59 -8.84 0.16
CA TRP A 168 7.82 -7.69 0.68
C TRP A 168 8.61 -6.94 1.75
N ARG A 169 9.09 -7.64 2.80
CA ARG A 169 9.86 -7.02 3.88
C ARG A 169 11.13 -6.34 3.38
N GLU A 170 11.85 -6.97 2.45
CA GLU A 170 13.04 -6.35 1.86
C GLU A 170 12.66 -5.13 1.00
N ALA A 171 11.56 -5.18 0.23
CA ALA A 171 11.11 -4.03 -0.56
C ALA A 171 10.77 -2.82 0.33
N ILE A 172 10.14 -3.01 1.48
CA ILE A 172 9.85 -1.92 2.43
C ILE A 172 11.14 -1.33 3.01
N LYS A 173 12.11 -2.17 3.36
CA LYS A 173 13.44 -1.71 3.81
C LYS A 173 14.17 -0.92 2.72
N LEU A 174 14.12 -1.39 1.48
CA LEU A 174 14.70 -0.68 0.32
C LEU A 174 13.98 0.65 0.07
N ALA A 175 12.66 0.70 0.24
CA ALA A 175 11.88 1.94 0.12
C ALA A 175 12.28 2.98 1.17
N SER A 176 12.60 2.55 2.40
CA SER A 176 13.12 3.45 3.44
C SER A 176 14.43 4.12 3.02
N VAL A 177 15.35 3.37 2.40
CA VAL A 177 16.60 3.93 1.86
C VAL A 177 16.31 4.83 0.66
N MET A 178 15.48 4.38 -0.28
CA MET A 178 15.12 5.10 -1.49
C MET A 178 14.48 6.46 -1.21
N ALA A 179 13.58 6.55 -0.22
CA ALA A 179 12.92 7.79 0.15
C ALA A 179 13.93 8.90 0.54
N ASP A 180 15.02 8.53 1.20
CA ASP A 180 16.03 9.45 1.71
C ASP A 180 17.18 9.73 0.71
N ASP A 181 17.26 9.00 -0.40
CA ASP A 181 18.30 9.18 -1.43
C ASP A 181 17.95 10.35 -2.37
N ASP A 182 18.71 11.44 -2.30
CA ASP A 182 18.50 12.65 -3.11
C ASP A 182 18.85 12.49 -4.60
N LYS A 183 19.48 11.38 -4.98
CA LYS A 183 19.76 11.03 -6.37
C LYS A 183 18.56 10.40 -7.07
N ILE A 184 17.59 9.91 -6.29
CA ILE A 184 16.35 9.35 -6.82
C ILE A 184 15.36 10.48 -7.14
N LYS A 185 14.62 10.35 -8.24
CA LYS A 185 13.63 11.35 -8.64
C LYS A 185 12.57 11.54 -7.58
N THR A 186 12.12 12.78 -7.41
CA THR A 186 11.16 13.18 -6.38
C THR A 186 9.87 12.33 -6.38
N GLY A 187 9.30 12.04 -7.55
CA GLY A 187 8.10 11.20 -7.67
C GLY A 187 8.30 9.77 -7.16
N THR A 188 9.43 9.13 -7.51
CA THR A 188 9.76 7.80 -7.00
C THR A 188 9.95 7.81 -5.48
N ARG A 189 10.62 8.85 -4.95
CA ARG A 189 10.77 9.03 -3.49
C ARG A 189 9.43 9.23 -2.80
N TYR A 190 8.49 9.95 -3.43
CA TYR A 190 7.11 10.07 -2.95
C TYR A 190 6.43 8.71 -2.82
N ASP A 191 6.55 7.85 -3.84
CA ASP A 191 5.95 6.51 -3.80
C ASP A 191 6.63 5.61 -2.76
N ALA A 192 7.95 5.72 -2.60
CA ALA A 192 8.69 5.05 -1.53
C ALA A 192 8.23 5.47 -0.12
N LEU A 193 7.92 6.76 0.08
CA LEU A 193 7.33 7.23 1.35
C LEU A 193 5.97 6.60 1.63
N ARG A 194 5.14 6.37 0.61
CA ARG A 194 3.87 5.66 0.79
C ARG A 194 4.08 4.21 1.23
N MET A 195 5.12 3.55 0.72
CA MET A 195 5.46 2.18 1.13
C MET A 195 5.72 2.09 2.64
N LEU A 196 6.30 3.12 3.25
CA LEU A 196 6.55 3.14 4.69
C LEU A 196 5.28 3.20 5.55
N GLY A 197 4.12 3.56 4.96
CA GLY A 197 2.84 3.61 5.66
C GLY A 197 2.28 2.26 6.09
N VAL A 198 2.85 1.15 5.60
CA VAL A 198 2.45 -0.22 5.97
C VAL A 198 3.19 -0.76 7.20
N GLU A 199 4.22 -0.06 7.67
CA GLU A 199 4.97 -0.43 8.87
C GLU A 199 4.39 0.26 10.12
N PRO A 200 4.56 -0.34 11.31
CA PRO A 200 4.19 0.31 12.55
C PRO A 200 5.03 1.58 12.81
N TRP A 201 4.49 2.45 13.67
CA TRP A 201 5.06 3.76 13.99
C TRP A 201 6.51 3.71 14.48
N ASP A 202 6.85 2.72 15.31
CA ASP A 202 8.18 2.54 15.89
C ASP A 202 9.27 2.30 14.84
N ARG A 203 8.89 1.83 13.64
CA ARG A 203 9.82 1.59 12.53
C ARG A 203 9.92 2.76 11.56
N SER A 204 8.78 3.35 11.18
CA SER A 204 8.76 4.32 10.08
C SER A 204 8.23 5.70 10.46
N GLY A 205 7.61 5.86 11.63
CA GLY A 205 6.97 7.11 12.05
C GLY A 205 7.96 8.29 12.14
N ALA A 206 9.14 8.07 12.73
CA ALA A 206 10.17 9.10 12.82
C ALA A 206 10.71 9.52 11.44
N GLN A 207 10.83 8.58 10.48
CA GLN A 207 11.25 8.91 9.12
C GLN A 207 10.19 9.71 8.39
N LEU A 208 8.94 9.24 8.38
CA LEU A 208 7.83 9.94 7.75
C LEU A 208 7.64 11.35 8.34
N PHE A 209 7.81 11.50 9.66
CA PHE A 209 7.73 12.79 10.33
C PHE A 209 8.76 13.81 9.81
N ARG A 210 9.98 13.39 9.46
CA ARG A 210 10.99 14.30 8.88
C ARG A 210 10.51 14.96 7.59
N TYR A 211 9.61 14.31 6.85
CA TYR A 211 9.04 14.85 5.62
C TYR A 211 7.90 15.84 5.86
N LEU A 212 7.41 16.00 7.09
CA LEU A 212 6.35 16.95 7.42
C LEU A 212 6.87 18.35 7.76
N VAL A 213 8.18 18.52 7.96
CA VAL A 213 8.75 19.76 8.49
C VAL A 213 8.88 20.85 7.42
N LYS A 214 9.04 22.10 7.87
CA LYS A 214 9.23 23.26 6.99
C LYS A 214 10.47 23.09 6.11
N GLY A 215 10.35 23.45 4.84
CA GLY A 215 11.46 23.44 3.88
C GLY A 215 11.61 22.13 3.09
N VAL A 216 10.85 21.09 3.42
CA VAL A 216 10.75 19.87 2.60
C VAL A 216 10.01 20.19 1.30
N HIS A 217 10.45 19.58 0.19
CA HIS A 217 9.81 19.73 -1.11
C HIS A 217 8.31 19.35 -1.04
N PRO A 218 7.37 20.14 -1.62
CA PRO A 218 5.93 19.91 -1.44
C PRO A 218 5.45 18.52 -1.82
N GLU A 219 6.00 17.92 -2.88
CA GLU A 219 5.69 16.55 -3.28
C GLU A 219 6.14 15.53 -2.23
N LEU A 220 7.35 15.68 -1.66
CA LEU A 220 7.81 14.79 -0.59
C LEU A 220 7.03 15.00 0.72
N GLN A 221 6.59 16.23 1.00
CA GLN A 221 5.66 16.50 2.11
C GLN A 221 4.34 15.75 1.90
N GLN A 222 3.79 15.75 0.69
CA GLN A 222 2.60 14.97 0.36
C GLN A 222 2.84 13.47 0.55
N GLY A 223 4.03 12.97 0.20
CA GLY A 223 4.42 11.57 0.39
C GLY A 223 4.48 11.20 1.87
N GLY A 224 5.08 12.05 2.70
CA GLY A 224 5.12 11.87 4.16
C GLY A 224 3.73 11.92 4.79
N VAL A 225 2.89 12.88 4.38
CA VAL A 225 1.47 12.96 4.81
C VAL A 225 0.71 11.70 4.41
N SER A 226 0.89 11.23 3.17
CA SER A 226 0.21 10.05 2.66
C SER A 226 0.63 8.78 3.39
N GLY A 227 1.94 8.59 3.62
CA GLY A 227 2.45 7.47 4.39
C GLY A 227 1.90 7.48 5.83
N LEU A 228 1.90 8.63 6.52
CA LEU A 228 1.34 8.75 7.86
C LEU A 228 -0.18 8.57 7.91
N ALA A 229 -0.89 8.97 6.85
CA ALA A 229 -2.32 8.73 6.75
C ALA A 229 -2.64 7.24 6.88
N ASP A 230 -1.74 6.37 6.40
CA ASP A 230 -1.90 4.91 6.38
C ASP A 230 -1.39 4.19 7.64
N VAL A 231 -0.71 4.88 8.57
CA VAL A 231 -0.23 4.27 9.84
C VAL A 231 -1.31 4.35 10.94
N PRO A 232 -1.89 3.23 11.40
CA PRO A 232 -2.97 3.24 12.40
C PRO A 232 -2.40 3.46 13.81
N THR A 233 -2.10 4.72 14.15
CA THR A 233 -1.50 5.10 15.44
C THR A 233 -2.03 6.44 15.94
N PRO A 234 -2.23 6.61 17.26
CA PRO A 234 -2.61 7.90 17.84
C PRO A 234 -1.56 8.99 17.62
N CYS A 235 -0.30 8.64 17.34
CA CYS A 235 0.76 9.61 17.07
C CYS A 235 0.61 10.31 15.71
N ALA A 236 -0.12 9.72 14.76
CA ALA A 236 -0.24 10.26 13.40
C ALA A 236 -1.01 11.59 13.38
N GLY A 237 -2.07 11.72 14.18
CA GLY A 237 -2.87 12.96 14.23
C GLY A 237 -2.05 14.19 14.63
N PRO A 238 -1.39 14.19 15.81
CA PRO A 238 -0.50 15.28 16.21
C PRO A 238 0.63 15.54 15.21
N ALA A 239 1.20 14.49 14.61
CA ALA A 239 2.25 14.63 13.59
C ALA A 239 1.75 15.40 12.36
N LEU A 240 0.60 15.01 11.78
CA LEU A 240 -0.02 15.69 10.66
C LEU A 240 -0.37 17.15 10.98
N LEU A 241 -0.89 17.41 12.18
CA LEU A 241 -1.22 18.76 12.64
C LEU A 241 0.00 19.67 12.79
N SER A 242 1.17 19.11 13.13
CA SER A 242 2.39 19.88 13.38
C SER A 242 2.89 20.66 12.15
N GLY A 243 2.57 20.20 10.93
CA GLY A 243 3.02 20.84 9.70
C GLY A 243 2.03 21.80 9.05
N MET A 244 0.82 21.94 9.62
CA MET A 244 -0.30 22.64 8.98
C MET A 244 0.03 24.07 8.54
N ASN A 245 0.85 24.81 9.30
CA ASN A 245 1.18 26.20 8.99
C ASN A 245 2.15 26.39 7.83
N HIS A 246 2.87 25.35 7.41
CA HIS A 246 3.86 25.45 6.32
C HIS A 246 3.63 24.47 5.17
N TYR A 247 2.61 23.62 5.25
CA TYR A 247 2.11 22.90 4.10
C TYR A 247 1.58 23.86 3.03
N SER A 248 1.77 23.48 1.76
CA SER A 248 1.04 24.13 0.67
C SER A 248 -0.47 23.87 0.81
N PRO A 249 -1.36 24.69 0.20
CA PRO A 249 -2.80 24.45 0.26
C PRO A 249 -3.22 23.05 -0.22
N HIS A 250 -2.47 22.48 -1.17
CA HIS A 250 -2.70 21.12 -1.64
C HIS A 250 -2.37 20.08 -0.57
N VAL A 251 -1.19 20.17 0.05
CA VAL A 251 -0.76 19.23 1.12
C VAL A 251 -1.62 19.38 2.37
N GLN A 252 -2.05 20.60 2.71
CA GLN A 252 -3.02 20.84 3.79
C GLN A 252 -4.30 20.03 3.60
N ASN A 253 -4.85 19.98 2.38
CA ASN A 253 -6.06 19.21 2.11
C ASN A 253 -5.85 17.72 2.34
N PHE A 254 -4.73 17.15 1.86
CA PHE A 254 -4.39 15.75 2.14
C PHE A 254 -4.26 15.47 3.64
N ALA A 255 -3.58 16.34 4.38
CA ALA A 255 -3.42 16.17 5.84
C ALA A 255 -4.77 16.26 6.57
N LEU A 256 -5.65 17.17 6.16
CA LEU A 256 -6.99 17.29 6.72
C LEU A 256 -7.87 16.08 6.42
N ASP A 257 -7.80 15.51 5.22
CA ASP A 257 -8.52 14.28 4.89
C ASP A 257 -7.99 13.09 5.69
N ALA A 258 -6.65 12.99 5.85
CA ALA A 258 -6.01 11.96 6.67
C ALA A 258 -6.40 12.01 8.16
N LEU A 259 -6.72 13.21 8.68
CA LEU A 259 -7.18 13.41 10.06
C LEU A 259 -8.62 12.95 10.30
N LEU A 260 -9.40 12.67 9.25
CA LEU A 260 -10.77 12.16 9.37
C LEU A 260 -10.86 10.63 9.44
N ARG A 261 -9.73 9.93 9.33
CA ARG A 261 -9.67 8.49 9.10
C ARG A 261 -10.02 7.63 10.32
N ASP A 262 -9.85 8.15 11.53
CA ASP A 262 -10.22 7.47 12.77
C ASP A 262 -10.62 8.46 13.88
N GLU A 263 -11.27 7.93 14.92
CA GLU A 263 -11.80 8.72 16.03
C GLU A 263 -10.73 9.50 16.79
N GLY A 264 -9.54 8.91 16.97
CA GLY A 264 -8.43 9.55 17.68
C GLY A 264 -7.90 10.77 16.92
N ARG A 265 -7.76 10.64 15.60
CA ARG A 265 -7.36 11.76 14.73
C ARG A 265 -8.43 12.84 14.63
N VAL A 266 -9.69 12.45 14.58
CA VAL A 266 -10.83 13.40 14.60
C VAL A 266 -10.84 14.17 15.92
N SER A 267 -10.63 13.50 17.06
CA SER A 267 -10.50 14.19 18.34
C SER A 267 -9.35 15.22 18.31
N ALA A 268 -8.16 14.81 17.85
CA ALA A 268 -7.01 15.71 17.77
C ALA A 268 -7.24 16.92 16.83
N LEU A 269 -7.98 16.72 15.74
CA LEU A 269 -8.39 17.80 14.84
C LEU A 269 -9.32 18.79 15.54
N LEU A 270 -10.33 18.30 16.26
CA LEU A 270 -11.26 19.13 17.02
C LEU A 270 -10.54 19.87 18.17
N ASP A 271 -9.60 19.22 18.86
CA ASP A 271 -8.74 19.86 19.86
C ASP A 271 -7.95 21.03 19.26
N ALA A 272 -7.33 20.82 18.08
CA ALA A 272 -6.58 21.86 17.40
C ALA A 272 -7.47 23.06 17.00
N VAL A 273 -8.74 22.83 16.66
CA VAL A 273 -9.68 23.92 16.38
C VAL A 273 -10.09 24.64 17.65
N ALA A 274 -10.45 23.90 18.71
CA ALA A 274 -10.85 24.48 20.00
C ALA A 274 -9.74 25.34 20.62
N GLU A 275 -8.49 24.91 20.47
CA GLU A 275 -7.30 25.62 20.96
C GLU A 275 -6.85 26.77 20.03
N GLY A 276 -7.53 26.99 18.90
CA GLY A 276 -7.17 28.03 17.93
C GLY A 276 -5.89 27.75 17.13
N ARG A 277 -5.30 26.56 17.27
CA ARG A 277 -4.13 26.12 16.47
C ARG A 277 -4.48 25.88 15.01
N LEU A 278 -5.74 25.57 14.71
CA LEU A 278 -6.26 25.42 13.36
C LEU A 278 -7.55 26.23 13.20
N ALA A 279 -7.55 27.21 12.30
CA ALA A 279 -8.75 27.99 12.03
C ALA A 279 -9.85 27.13 11.39
N LYS A 280 -11.09 27.22 11.92
CA LYS A 280 -12.29 26.56 11.36
C LYS A 280 -12.45 26.75 9.85
N SER A 281 -12.11 27.93 9.33
CA SER A 281 -12.19 28.26 7.89
C SER A 281 -11.27 27.38 7.01
N LYS A 282 -10.24 26.75 7.57
CA LYS A 282 -9.33 25.85 6.86
C LYS A 282 -9.91 24.47 6.59
N LEU A 283 -10.93 24.05 7.34
CA LEU A 283 -11.52 22.71 7.19
C LEU A 283 -12.27 22.55 5.86
N GLY A 284 -12.94 23.62 5.41
CA GLY A 284 -13.83 23.60 4.25
C GLY A 284 -15.18 22.93 4.55
N ALA A 285 -16.18 23.23 3.71
CA ALA A 285 -17.57 22.83 3.95
C ALA A 285 -17.76 21.30 4.02
N LYS A 286 -17.09 20.54 3.15
CA LYS A 286 -17.20 19.06 3.11
C LYS A 286 -16.77 18.42 4.44
N ARG A 287 -15.64 18.85 5.01
CA ARG A 287 -15.11 18.28 6.26
C ARG A 287 -15.94 18.72 7.46
N ILE A 288 -16.40 19.97 7.47
CA ILE A 288 -17.34 20.43 8.50
C ILE A 288 -18.61 19.57 8.47
N ALA A 289 -19.21 19.36 7.29
CA ALA A 289 -20.39 18.51 7.14
C ALA A 289 -20.15 17.06 7.59
N THR A 290 -18.94 16.53 7.37
CA THR A 290 -18.53 15.19 7.86
C THR A 290 -18.45 15.18 9.39
N LEU A 291 -17.77 16.16 9.99
CA LEU A 291 -17.54 16.23 11.44
C LEU A 291 -18.83 16.45 12.24
N VAL A 292 -19.73 17.32 11.78
CA VAL A 292 -21.01 17.59 12.47
C VAL A 292 -22.02 16.44 12.34
N ASN A 293 -21.79 15.51 11.42
CA ASN A 293 -22.58 14.28 11.25
C ASN A 293 -21.76 13.03 11.58
N TYR A 294 -20.69 13.16 12.36
CA TYR A 294 -19.81 12.04 12.66
C TYR A 294 -20.55 10.92 13.42
N PRO A 295 -20.29 9.63 13.16
CA PRO A 295 -21.08 8.54 13.76
C PRO A 295 -20.98 8.44 15.29
N GLN A 296 -19.83 8.82 15.86
CA GLN A 296 -19.58 8.77 17.30
C GLN A 296 -20.18 10.03 17.96
N GLU A 297 -21.16 9.83 18.86
CA GLU A 297 -22.00 10.91 19.39
C GLU A 297 -21.25 11.98 20.20
N ASP A 298 -20.15 11.63 20.89
CA ASP A 298 -19.36 12.61 21.62
C ASP A 298 -18.56 13.53 20.68
N LEU A 299 -17.94 12.96 19.64
CA LEU A 299 -17.21 13.71 18.61
C LEU A 299 -18.16 14.56 17.77
N LYS A 300 -19.34 14.04 17.44
CA LYS A 300 -20.40 14.79 16.78
C LYS A 300 -20.86 15.98 17.62
N ARG A 301 -21.15 15.78 18.91
CA ARG A 301 -21.54 16.87 19.82
C ARG A 301 -20.48 17.96 19.89
N ARG A 302 -19.21 17.57 20.05
CA ARG A 302 -18.06 18.50 20.04
C ARG A 302 -17.92 19.24 18.71
N ALA A 303 -18.09 18.54 17.59
CA ALA A 303 -18.04 19.15 16.27
C ALA A 303 -19.19 20.15 16.06
N VAL A 304 -20.41 19.86 16.51
CA VAL A 304 -21.54 20.80 16.44
C VAL A 304 -21.26 22.05 17.26
N GLU A 305 -20.73 21.91 18.47
CA GLU A 305 -20.37 23.03 19.35
C GLU A 305 -19.29 23.94 18.73
N LEU A 306 -18.22 23.34 18.19
CA LEU A 306 -17.08 24.09 17.63
C LEU A 306 -17.34 24.60 16.21
N LEU A 307 -18.05 23.83 15.40
CA LEU A 307 -18.12 24.00 13.94
C LEU A 307 -19.52 24.32 13.43
N GLY A 308 -20.56 24.17 14.24
CA GLY A 308 -21.91 24.60 13.88
C GLY A 308 -21.94 26.06 13.43
N THR A 309 -22.86 26.40 12.54
CA THR A 309 -23.19 27.80 12.31
C THR A 309 -23.90 28.29 13.57
N GLU A 310 -23.39 29.36 14.19
CA GLU A 310 -24.23 30.15 15.09
C GLU A 310 -25.52 30.47 14.33
N LYS A 311 -26.66 30.12 14.94
CA LYS A 311 -27.96 30.45 14.38
C LYS A 311 -28.21 31.94 14.51
#